data_AF-A0A844SIP2-F1
#
_entry.id   AF-A0A844SIP2-F1
#
_cell.length_a   1.000
_cell.length_b   1.000
_cell.length_c   1.000
_cell.angle_alpha   90.00
_cell.angle_beta   90.00
_cell.angle_gamma   90.00
#
_symmetry.space_group_name_H-M   'P 1'
#
loop_
_entity.id
_entity.type
_entity.pdbx_description
1 polymer ?
#
loop_
_entity_poly.entity_id
_entity_poly.type
_entity_poly.pdbx_seq_one_letter_code
_entity_poly.pdbx_strand_id
1 'polypeptide(L)'
;MKAGWGAVLRGEPTDLEDWRYVLGNEFDPRTELHGTDTILRSESFDGLETAEEVHAKALDMIDYLNGALALSQGTRPIAFGGVVRFAEDGRMHRTIFATATASVRAKMRATVEVIGKDGKPIPAVPRASEVQLWADIAEADDLFQEALMYMGKETTWFNVYKAIECLELRFGNGEAEFLRLGWAPASQIKLMKRSANTLRHSKQKFEPPEKPMTLGDATSLLHALLRRGLEAASVARESTP
;
A
#
# COMPACT_ATOMS: atom_id res chain seq x y z
N MET A 1 -8.69 -25.03 2.28
CA MET A 1 -8.38 -23.75 2.96
C MET A 1 -7.37 -24.07 4.05
N LYS A 2 -6.25 -23.36 4.12
CA LYS A 2 -5.23 -23.62 5.15
C LYS A 2 -5.75 -23.17 6.51
N ALA A 3 -5.45 -23.94 7.55
CA ALA A 3 -5.69 -23.51 8.92
C ALA A 3 -4.91 -22.22 9.25
N GLY A 4 -5.23 -21.57 10.36
CA GLY A 4 -4.52 -20.39 10.85
C GLY A 4 -5.32 -19.09 10.78
N TRP A 5 -4.65 -17.98 11.04
CA TRP A 5 -5.25 -16.67 11.25
C TRP A 5 -5.49 -15.88 9.96
N GLY A 6 -6.46 -14.99 10.01
CA GLY A 6 -6.70 -14.00 8.96
C GLY A 6 -7.43 -12.78 9.47
N ALA A 7 -7.41 -11.72 8.68
CA ALA A 7 -8.11 -10.48 8.96
C ALA A 7 -9.24 -10.26 7.95
N VAL A 8 -10.45 -10.02 8.44
CA VAL A 8 -11.58 -9.65 7.58
C VAL A 8 -11.40 -8.22 7.12
N LEU A 9 -11.54 -8.02 5.81
CA LEU A 9 -11.46 -6.73 5.15
C LEU A 9 -12.86 -6.14 4.95
N ARG A 10 -13.01 -4.84 5.21
CA ARG A 10 -14.25 -4.08 4.98
C ARG A 10 -13.96 -2.83 4.19
N GLY A 11 -14.76 -2.58 3.17
CA GLY A 11 -14.58 -1.42 2.34
C GLY A 11 -15.64 -1.35 1.26
N GLU A 12 -15.44 -0.44 0.32
CA GLU A 12 -16.28 -0.35 -0.85
C GLU A 12 -16.06 -1.59 -1.76
N PRO A 13 -17.11 -2.16 -2.38
CA PRO A 13 -16.97 -3.40 -3.15
C PRO A 13 -15.94 -3.36 -4.29
N THR A 14 -15.82 -2.24 -5.01
CA THR A 14 -14.83 -2.08 -6.09
C THR A 14 -13.41 -2.01 -5.54
N ASP A 15 -13.19 -1.38 -4.39
CA ASP A 15 -11.87 -1.40 -3.73
C ASP A 15 -11.53 -2.81 -3.22
N LEU A 16 -12.49 -3.57 -2.66
CA LEU A 16 -12.29 -4.97 -2.29
C LEU A 16 -12.05 -5.89 -3.51
N GLU A 17 -12.63 -5.59 -4.66
CA GLU A 17 -12.32 -6.27 -5.94
C GLU A 17 -10.90 -5.99 -6.43
N ASP A 18 -10.37 -4.79 -6.23
CA ASP A 18 -8.98 -4.47 -6.52
C ASP A 18 -8.03 -5.24 -5.60
N TRP A 19 -8.33 -5.31 -4.30
CA TRP A 19 -7.58 -6.14 -3.35
C TRP A 19 -7.58 -7.62 -3.77
N ARG A 20 -8.75 -8.19 -4.06
CA ARG A 20 -8.87 -9.59 -4.53
C ARG A 20 -8.16 -9.85 -5.85
N TYR A 21 -8.09 -8.86 -6.72
CA TYR A 21 -7.40 -9.01 -7.99
C TYR A 21 -5.88 -9.02 -7.81
N VAL A 22 -5.36 -8.07 -7.03
CA VAL A 22 -3.91 -7.88 -6.86
C VAL A 22 -3.31 -8.91 -5.90
N LEU A 23 -4.06 -9.33 -4.88
CA LEU A 23 -3.63 -10.25 -3.82
C LEU A 23 -4.32 -11.61 -3.91
N GLY A 24 -5.07 -11.91 -4.99
CA GLY A 24 -5.79 -13.18 -5.14
C GLY A 24 -4.94 -14.36 -5.63
N ASN A 25 -3.64 -14.16 -5.80
CA ASN A 25 -2.72 -15.23 -6.19
C ASN A 25 -2.14 -15.93 -4.93
N GLU A 26 -1.22 -16.87 -5.14
CA GLU A 26 -0.67 -17.71 -4.06
C GLU A 26 0.47 -17.05 -3.26
N PHE A 27 0.95 -15.87 -3.64
CA PHE A 27 2.08 -15.19 -2.98
C PHE A 27 1.63 -14.44 -1.72
N ASP A 28 2.55 -14.20 -0.78
CA ASP A 28 2.25 -13.44 0.43
C ASP A 28 2.37 -11.92 0.22
N PRO A 29 1.52 -11.09 0.87
CA PRO A 29 0.25 -11.45 1.49
C PRO A 29 -0.81 -11.76 0.41
N ARG A 30 -1.85 -12.52 0.78
CA ARG A 30 -2.95 -12.88 -0.14
C ARG A 30 -4.33 -12.64 0.43
N THR A 31 -5.32 -12.54 -0.45
CA THR A 31 -6.73 -12.48 -0.08
C THR A 31 -7.47 -13.74 -0.48
N GLU A 32 -8.33 -14.22 0.40
CA GLU A 32 -9.22 -15.37 0.17
C GLU A 32 -10.68 -14.92 0.35
N LEU A 33 -11.60 -15.49 -0.44
CA LEU A 33 -13.03 -15.24 -0.28
C LEU A 33 -13.65 -16.35 0.57
N HIS A 34 -14.34 -15.99 1.65
CA HIS A 34 -15.09 -16.93 2.48
C HIS A 34 -16.53 -16.44 2.65
N GLY A 35 -17.47 -17.06 1.94
CA GLY A 35 -18.81 -16.53 1.82
C GLY A 35 -18.79 -15.15 1.15
N THR A 36 -19.21 -14.12 1.89
CA THR A 36 -19.17 -12.72 1.45
C THR A 36 -17.94 -11.95 1.95
N ASP A 37 -17.20 -12.52 2.90
CA ASP A 37 -16.08 -11.84 3.55
C ASP A 37 -14.81 -12.01 2.70
N THR A 38 -14.13 -10.89 2.43
CA THR A 38 -12.76 -10.91 1.89
C THR A 38 -11.80 -10.98 3.07
N ILE A 39 -10.91 -11.96 3.07
CA ILE A 39 -10.00 -12.26 4.18
C ILE A 39 -8.57 -12.08 3.72
N LEU A 40 -7.84 -11.19 4.38
CA LEU A 40 -6.40 -11.07 4.26
C LEU A 40 -5.71 -12.19 5.05
N ARG A 41 -4.79 -12.87 4.39
CA ARG A 41 -3.89 -13.89 4.91
C ARG A 41 -2.45 -13.41 4.74
N SER A 42 -1.63 -13.66 5.75
CA SER A 42 -0.19 -13.48 5.65
C SER A 42 0.54 -14.52 6.47
N GLU A 43 1.72 -14.94 6.01
CA GLU A 43 2.69 -15.71 6.79
C GLU A 43 3.11 -14.98 8.07
N SER A 44 3.05 -13.65 8.09
CA SER A 44 3.34 -12.87 9.29
C SER A 44 2.30 -13.00 10.41
N PHE A 45 1.14 -13.62 10.11
CA PHE A 45 0.16 -14.01 11.12
C PHE A 45 0.45 -15.42 11.68
N ASP A 46 1.32 -16.19 11.03
CA ASP A 46 1.69 -17.51 11.49
C ASP A 46 2.55 -17.37 12.76
N GLY A 47 2.26 -18.21 13.76
CA GLY A 47 2.93 -18.16 15.07
C GLY A 47 2.33 -17.15 16.06
N LEU A 48 1.40 -16.28 15.65
CA LEU A 48 0.62 -15.48 16.59
C LEU A 48 -0.34 -16.36 17.39
N GLU A 49 -0.45 -16.14 18.69
CA GLU A 49 -1.21 -17.00 19.61
C GLU A 49 -2.62 -16.47 19.85
N THR A 50 -2.80 -15.15 19.79
CA THR A 50 -4.02 -14.47 20.20
C THR A 50 -4.66 -13.66 19.07
N ALA A 51 -5.97 -13.41 19.19
CA ALA A 51 -6.67 -12.56 18.25
C ALA A 51 -6.22 -11.10 18.36
N GLU A 52 -5.78 -10.66 19.54
CA GLU A 52 -5.26 -9.33 19.81
C GLU A 52 -3.94 -9.06 19.08
N GLU A 53 -3.03 -10.04 19.06
CA GLU A 53 -1.79 -9.97 18.28
C GLU A 53 -2.06 -9.89 16.79
N VAL A 54 -2.96 -10.75 16.28
CA VAL A 54 -3.37 -10.72 14.87
C VAL A 54 -4.03 -9.39 14.53
N HIS A 55 -4.87 -8.85 15.42
CA HIS A 55 -5.51 -7.56 15.23
C HIS A 55 -4.46 -6.44 15.09
N ALA A 56 -3.48 -6.36 15.99
CA ALA A 56 -2.42 -5.36 15.92
C ALA A 56 -1.60 -5.47 14.63
N LYS A 57 -1.10 -6.68 14.31
CA LYS A 57 -0.32 -6.92 13.09
C LYS A 57 -1.12 -6.68 11.81
N ALA A 58 -2.41 -7.02 11.80
CA ALA A 58 -3.29 -6.80 10.66
C ALA A 58 -3.59 -5.31 10.43
N LEU A 59 -3.71 -4.49 11.49
CA LEU A 59 -3.90 -3.04 11.33
C LEU A 59 -2.71 -2.41 10.61
N ASP A 60 -1.49 -2.70 11.06
CA ASP A 60 -0.28 -2.17 10.44
C ASP A 60 -0.15 -2.64 8.98
N MET A 61 -0.44 -3.91 8.74
CA MET A 61 -0.43 -4.49 7.39
C MET A 61 -1.46 -3.86 6.46
N ILE A 62 -2.70 -3.68 6.92
CA ILE A 62 -3.75 -3.05 6.13
C ILE A 62 -3.39 -1.60 5.82
N ASP A 63 -2.78 -0.86 6.76
CA ASP A 63 -2.38 0.53 6.55
C ASP A 63 -1.34 0.68 5.43
N TYR A 64 -0.27 -0.13 5.40
CA TYR A 64 0.71 -0.03 4.31
C TYR A 64 0.19 -0.64 2.99
N LEU A 65 -0.63 -1.70 3.05
CA LEU A 65 -1.24 -2.29 1.86
C LEU A 65 -2.25 -1.34 1.22
N ASN A 66 -2.97 -0.54 2.00
CA ASN A 66 -3.80 0.55 1.49
C ASN A 66 -2.97 1.55 0.66
N GLY A 67 -1.76 1.90 1.12
CA GLY A 67 -0.84 2.74 0.37
C GLY A 67 -0.36 2.11 -0.93
N ALA A 68 -0.01 0.83 -0.88
CA ALA A 68 0.45 0.07 -2.05
C ALA A 68 -0.67 -0.09 -3.10
N LEU A 69 -1.89 -0.41 -2.67
CA LEU A 69 -3.07 -0.51 -3.54
C LEU A 69 -3.49 0.87 -4.09
N ALA A 70 -3.37 1.94 -3.31
CA ALA A 70 -3.60 3.29 -3.80
C ALA A 70 -2.60 3.65 -4.91
N LEU A 71 -1.33 3.27 -4.76
CA LEU A 71 -0.29 3.53 -5.75
C LEU A 71 -0.47 2.69 -7.04
N SER A 72 -0.83 1.41 -6.91
CA SER A 72 -0.97 0.49 -8.04
C SER A 72 -2.32 0.64 -8.76
N GLN A 73 -3.42 0.72 -8.01
CA GLN A 73 -4.79 0.63 -8.55
C GLN A 73 -5.66 1.87 -8.26
N GLY A 74 -5.13 2.88 -7.56
CA GLY A 74 -5.91 4.07 -7.17
C GLY A 74 -7.11 3.73 -6.30
N THR A 75 -6.97 2.73 -5.42
CA THR A 75 -8.00 2.36 -4.45
C THR A 75 -8.16 3.42 -3.37
N ARG A 76 -9.34 3.45 -2.75
CA ARG A 76 -9.49 4.10 -1.46
C ARG A 76 -9.07 3.14 -0.34
N PRO A 77 -8.78 3.67 0.86
CA PRO A 77 -8.42 2.84 2.00
C PRO A 77 -9.60 1.94 2.39
N ILE A 78 -9.31 0.67 2.63
CA ILE A 78 -10.22 -0.27 3.27
C ILE A 78 -9.89 -0.38 4.76
N ALA A 79 -10.87 -0.82 5.54
CA ALA A 79 -10.78 -0.96 6.98
C ALA A 79 -10.64 -2.42 7.42
N PHE A 80 -10.05 -2.60 8.59
CA PHE A 80 -10.11 -3.84 9.33
C PHE A 80 -11.55 -4.12 9.82
N GLY A 81 -12.00 -5.37 9.69
CA GLY A 81 -13.36 -5.78 10.01
C GLY A 81 -13.50 -6.89 11.06
N GLY A 82 -12.40 -7.51 11.48
CA GLY A 82 -12.40 -8.60 12.45
C GLY A 82 -11.23 -9.58 12.26
N VAL A 83 -10.92 -10.35 13.30
CA VAL A 83 -10.00 -11.49 13.21
C VAL A 83 -10.81 -12.76 12.96
N VAL A 84 -10.27 -13.65 12.13
CA VAL A 84 -10.79 -14.99 11.92
C VAL A 84 -9.69 -16.02 12.17
N ARG A 85 -10.05 -17.16 12.77
CA ARG A 85 -9.20 -18.34 12.90
C ARG A 85 -9.87 -19.51 12.18
N PHE A 86 -9.13 -20.13 11.28
CA PHE A 86 -9.54 -21.36 10.64
C PHE A 86 -8.91 -22.54 11.37
N ALA A 87 -9.76 -23.44 11.88
CA ALA A 87 -9.33 -24.72 12.42
C ALA A 87 -8.95 -25.69 11.28
N GLU A 88 -8.21 -26.75 11.61
CA GLU A 88 -7.81 -27.78 10.65
C GLU A 88 -9.01 -28.52 10.03
N ASP A 89 -10.13 -28.60 10.74
CA ASP A 89 -11.40 -29.15 10.27
C ASP A 89 -12.20 -28.20 9.36
N GLY A 90 -11.67 -27.00 9.09
CA GLY A 90 -12.28 -25.97 8.28
C GLY A 90 -13.29 -25.07 9.00
N ARG A 91 -13.54 -25.27 10.31
CA ARG A 91 -14.41 -24.36 11.07
C ARG A 91 -13.76 -22.99 11.24
N MET A 92 -14.57 -21.93 11.10
CA MET A 92 -14.14 -20.55 11.26
C MET A 92 -14.63 -20.00 12.61
N HIS A 93 -13.70 -19.53 13.44
CA HIS A 93 -13.99 -18.73 14.63
C HIS A 93 -13.74 -17.25 14.32
N ARG A 94 -14.67 -16.37 14.69
CA ARG A 94 -14.62 -14.93 14.37
C ARG A 94 -14.66 -14.07 15.63
N THR A 95 -13.74 -13.11 15.70
CA THR A 95 -13.74 -12.02 16.68
C THR A 95 -13.96 -10.71 15.94
N ILE A 96 -15.06 -10.02 16.22
CA ILE A 96 -15.44 -8.78 15.51
C ILE A 96 -14.90 -7.58 16.29
N PHE A 97 -14.15 -6.72 15.61
CA PHE A 97 -13.78 -5.39 16.09
C PHE A 97 -14.53 -4.39 15.22
N ALA A 98 -15.39 -3.56 15.83
CA ALA A 98 -16.36 -2.77 15.07
C ALA A 98 -15.81 -1.41 14.64
N THR A 99 -15.77 -1.15 13.33
CA THR A 99 -15.83 0.21 12.76
C THR A 99 -16.45 0.12 11.35
N ALA A 100 -17.28 1.11 10.96
CA ALA A 100 -17.95 1.12 9.66
C ALA A 100 -18.01 2.54 9.07
N THR A 101 -17.62 2.68 7.81
CA THR A 101 -17.88 3.82 6.91
C THR A 101 -18.09 3.27 5.50
N ALA A 102 -19.03 3.83 4.74
CA ALA A 102 -19.39 3.35 3.40
C ALA A 102 -19.52 4.52 2.41
N SER A 103 -19.06 4.31 1.16
CA SER A 103 -19.29 5.16 -0.02
C SER A 103 -19.38 4.26 -1.26
N VAL A 104 -19.80 4.74 -2.43
CA VAL A 104 -19.98 3.92 -3.66
C VAL A 104 -19.16 4.48 -4.84
N ARG A 105 -18.52 3.62 -5.65
CA ARG A 105 -17.77 4.00 -6.87
C ARG A 105 -17.92 2.93 -7.97
N ALA A 106 -17.56 3.27 -9.21
CA ALA A 106 -17.41 2.34 -10.34
C ALA A 106 -16.02 2.49 -10.98
N LYS A 107 -15.41 1.37 -11.43
CA LYS A 107 -14.12 1.30 -12.15
C LYS A 107 -14.22 0.35 -13.37
N MET A 108 -13.45 0.63 -14.43
CA MET A 108 -13.28 -0.28 -15.58
C MET A 108 -11.84 -0.80 -15.60
N ARG A 109 -11.65 -2.10 -15.87
CA ARG A 109 -10.34 -2.77 -15.94
C ARG A 109 -10.16 -3.49 -17.28
N ALA A 110 -8.94 -3.46 -17.83
CA ALA A 110 -8.56 -4.24 -19.01
C ALA A 110 -7.49 -5.29 -18.63
N THR A 111 -7.66 -6.53 -19.09
CA THR A 111 -6.68 -7.61 -18.96
C THR A 111 -5.97 -7.82 -20.29
N VAL A 112 -4.65 -8.01 -20.26
CA VAL A 112 -3.82 -8.28 -21.45
C VAL A 112 -3.38 -9.74 -21.40
N GLU A 113 -3.78 -10.52 -22.40
CA GLU A 113 -3.32 -11.89 -22.60
C GLU A 113 -2.25 -11.94 -23.70
N VAL A 114 -1.16 -12.66 -23.46
CA VAL A 114 -0.13 -12.89 -24.47
C VAL A 114 -0.51 -14.14 -25.27
N ILE A 115 -0.79 -13.94 -26.55
CA ILE A 115 -1.11 -15.03 -27.48
C ILE A 115 0.18 -15.54 -28.13
N GLY A 116 0.41 -16.85 -28.02
CA GLY A 116 1.53 -17.56 -28.61
C GLY A 116 1.42 -17.67 -30.12
N LYS A 117 2.52 -18.09 -30.76
CA LYS A 117 2.60 -18.26 -32.22
C LYS A 117 1.63 -19.31 -32.77
N ASP A 118 1.11 -20.17 -31.89
CA ASP A 118 0.08 -21.17 -32.17
C ASP A 118 -1.36 -20.64 -31.98
N GLY A 119 -1.52 -19.34 -31.71
CA GLY A 119 -2.81 -18.70 -31.49
C GLY A 119 -3.42 -18.98 -30.11
N LYS A 120 -2.69 -19.61 -29.19
CA LYS A 120 -3.17 -19.94 -27.83
C LYS A 120 -2.58 -19.00 -26.79
N PRO A 121 -3.29 -18.67 -25.70
CA PRO A 121 -2.71 -17.95 -24.58
C PRO A 121 -1.49 -18.70 -24.04
N ILE A 122 -0.36 -18.01 -23.92
CA ILE A 122 0.81 -18.56 -23.23
C ILE A 122 0.51 -18.49 -21.73
N PRO A 123 0.56 -19.62 -20.99
CA PRO A 123 0.40 -19.58 -19.53
C PRO A 123 1.48 -18.68 -18.94
N ALA A 124 1.06 -17.61 -18.27
CA ALA A 124 1.99 -16.75 -17.56
C ALA A 124 2.60 -17.56 -16.41
N VAL A 125 3.93 -17.48 -16.24
CA VAL A 125 4.59 -18.00 -15.04
C VAL A 125 3.99 -17.26 -13.84
N PRO A 126 3.51 -17.97 -12.80
CA PRO A 126 3.00 -17.32 -11.60
C PRO A 126 4.06 -16.38 -11.02
N ARG A 127 3.69 -15.13 -10.80
CA ARG A 127 4.55 -14.11 -10.22
C ARG A 127 3.77 -13.31 -9.18
N ALA A 128 4.47 -12.89 -8.13
CA ALA A 128 3.94 -11.94 -7.17
C ALA A 128 3.47 -10.68 -7.92
N SER A 129 2.38 -10.08 -7.44
CA SER A 129 1.97 -8.78 -7.92
C SER A 129 2.94 -7.71 -7.46
N GLU A 130 2.93 -6.56 -8.14
CA GLU A 130 3.73 -5.40 -7.77
C GLU A 130 3.51 -5.01 -6.29
N VAL A 131 2.27 -5.12 -5.81
CA VAL A 131 1.92 -4.82 -4.42
C VAL A 131 2.46 -5.85 -3.45
N GLN A 132 2.50 -7.13 -3.79
CA GLN A 132 3.11 -8.15 -2.93
C GLN A 132 4.61 -7.94 -2.81
N LEU A 133 5.28 -7.56 -3.91
CA LEU A 133 6.69 -7.16 -3.88
C LEU A 133 6.89 -5.92 -3.00
N TRP A 134 6.02 -4.93 -3.09
CA TRP A 134 6.08 -3.73 -2.25
C TRP A 134 5.77 -4.01 -0.77
N ALA A 135 4.88 -4.96 -0.49
CA ALA A 135 4.59 -5.41 0.88
C ALA A 135 5.83 -6.07 1.50
N ASP A 136 6.50 -6.95 0.77
CA ASP A 136 7.75 -7.58 1.20
C ASP A 136 8.90 -6.57 1.37
N ILE A 137 8.94 -5.48 0.58
CA ILE A 137 9.86 -4.36 0.84
C ILE A 137 9.48 -3.63 2.13
N ALA A 138 8.19 -3.32 2.31
CA ALA A 138 7.70 -2.61 3.47
C ALA A 138 7.93 -3.39 4.77
N GLU A 139 7.77 -4.71 4.78
CA GLU A 139 8.05 -5.53 5.96
C GLU A 139 9.53 -5.57 6.34
N ALA A 140 10.43 -5.34 5.38
CA ALA A 140 11.87 -5.35 5.60
C ALA A 140 12.47 -3.96 5.84
N ASP A 141 11.67 -2.89 5.67
CA ASP A 141 12.15 -1.51 5.62
C ASP A 141 11.12 -0.53 6.21
N ASP A 142 11.34 -0.18 7.48
CA ASP A 142 10.46 0.71 8.27
C ASP A 142 10.15 2.03 7.54
N LEU A 143 11.10 2.58 6.77
CA LEU A 143 10.87 3.84 6.05
C LEU A 143 9.90 3.66 4.89
N PHE A 144 9.96 2.53 4.17
CA PHE A 144 8.96 2.23 3.15
C PHE A 144 7.61 1.86 3.77
N GLN A 145 7.62 1.14 4.89
CA GLN A 145 6.40 0.84 5.63
C GLN A 145 5.69 2.13 6.02
N GLU A 146 6.37 3.04 6.71
CA GLU A 146 5.82 4.33 7.12
C GLU A 146 5.35 5.17 5.92
N ALA A 147 6.16 5.25 4.85
CA ALA A 147 5.79 5.99 3.65
C ALA A 147 4.48 5.48 3.04
N LEU A 148 4.33 4.17 2.93
CA LEU A 148 3.11 3.53 2.43
C LEU A 148 1.93 3.72 3.39
N MET A 149 2.14 3.64 4.71
CA MET A 149 1.08 3.92 5.69
C MET A 149 0.56 5.37 5.60
N TYR A 150 1.45 6.36 5.45
CA TYR A 150 1.02 7.74 5.24
C TYR A 150 0.23 7.91 3.94
N MET A 151 0.64 7.20 2.88
CA MET A 151 -0.06 7.19 1.61
C MET A 151 -1.41 6.45 1.65
N GLY A 152 -1.53 5.42 2.49
CA GLY A 152 -2.74 4.64 2.69
C GLY A 152 -3.81 5.34 3.53
N LYS A 153 -3.50 6.51 4.10
CA LYS A 153 -4.43 7.34 4.88
C LYS A 153 -5.11 8.40 4.02
N GLU A 154 -6.01 9.18 4.62
CA GLU A 154 -6.60 10.33 3.97
C GLU A 154 -5.51 11.26 3.38
N THR A 155 -5.70 11.68 2.14
CA THR A 155 -4.75 12.57 1.48
C THR A 155 -4.75 13.95 2.16
N THR A 156 -3.66 14.25 2.85
CA THR A 156 -3.45 15.54 3.53
C THR A 156 -2.03 16.04 3.29
N TRP A 157 -1.81 17.35 3.43
CA TRP A 157 -0.46 17.93 3.35
C TRP A 157 0.50 17.37 4.39
N PHE A 158 0.00 16.98 5.56
CA PHE A 158 0.80 16.32 6.59
C PHE A 158 1.31 14.96 6.11
N ASN A 159 0.42 14.11 5.61
CA ASN A 159 0.77 12.77 5.12
C ASN A 159 1.72 12.83 3.91
N VAL A 160 1.46 13.74 2.95
CA VAL A 160 2.36 13.97 1.82
C VAL A 160 3.76 14.34 2.28
N TYR A 161 3.87 15.25 3.25
CA TYR A 161 5.17 15.67 3.78
C TYR A 161 5.89 14.54 4.51
N LYS A 162 5.17 13.79 5.36
CA LYS A 162 5.77 12.69 6.12
C LYS A 162 6.27 11.57 5.20
N ALA A 163 5.50 11.20 4.18
CA ALA A 163 5.90 10.20 3.21
C ALA A 163 7.15 10.60 2.40
N ILE A 164 7.29 11.88 1.99
CA ILE A 164 8.51 12.32 1.31
C ILE A 164 9.72 12.35 2.25
N GLU A 165 9.54 12.69 3.53
CA GLU A 165 10.63 12.59 4.51
C GLU A 165 11.16 11.16 4.64
N CYS A 166 10.28 10.15 4.65
CA CYS A 166 10.70 8.75 4.69
C CYS A 166 11.58 8.38 3.48
N LEU A 167 11.21 8.82 2.27
CA LEU A 167 12.02 8.61 1.06
C LEU A 167 13.36 9.34 1.11
N GLU A 168 13.39 10.57 1.62
CA GLU A 168 14.63 11.35 1.77
C GLU A 168 15.61 10.68 2.75
N LEU A 169 15.09 10.19 3.87
CA LEU A 169 15.88 9.44 4.85
C LEU A 169 16.41 8.15 4.22
N ARG A 170 15.57 7.43 3.48
CA ARG A 170 15.90 6.12 2.93
C ARG A 170 17.00 6.14 1.85
N PHE A 171 17.00 7.16 0.99
CA PHE A 171 17.90 7.22 -0.17
C PHE A 171 19.01 8.26 -0.04
N GLY A 172 19.02 9.07 1.01
CA GLY A 172 19.97 10.17 1.11
C GLY A 172 20.35 10.62 2.51
N ASN A 173 19.74 10.06 3.55
CA ASN A 173 19.82 10.62 4.91
C ASN A 173 19.49 12.13 4.93
N GLY A 174 18.61 12.59 4.03
CA GLY A 174 18.21 13.99 3.89
C GLY A 174 17.97 14.45 2.45
N GLU A 175 17.36 15.64 2.35
CA GLU A 175 16.90 16.23 1.08
C GLU A 175 18.00 16.40 0.03
N ALA A 176 19.20 16.84 0.43
CA ALA A 176 20.26 17.18 -0.53
C ALA A 176 20.69 15.98 -1.39
N GLU A 177 20.93 14.83 -0.76
CA GLU A 177 21.29 13.59 -1.47
C GLU A 177 20.10 13.01 -2.23
N PHE A 178 18.89 13.07 -1.65
CA PHE A 178 17.68 12.64 -2.33
C PHE A 178 17.46 13.39 -3.66
N LEU A 179 17.67 14.70 -3.68
CA LEU A 179 17.57 15.51 -4.89
C LEU A 179 18.61 15.13 -5.96
N ARG A 180 19.78 14.58 -5.58
CA ARG A 180 20.81 14.12 -6.53
C ARG A 180 20.41 12.87 -7.30
N LEU A 181 19.43 12.11 -6.83
CA LEU A 181 18.89 10.94 -7.54
C LEU A 181 18.23 11.31 -8.87
N GLY A 182 17.80 12.57 -9.03
CA GLY A 182 17.23 13.07 -10.28
C GLY A 182 15.87 12.44 -10.65
N TRP A 183 15.15 11.84 -9.69
CA TRP A 183 13.85 11.20 -9.95
C TRP A 183 12.73 12.18 -10.31
N ALA A 184 12.88 13.45 -9.93
CA ALA A 184 12.04 14.56 -10.37
C ALA A 184 12.83 15.88 -10.34
N PRO A 185 12.38 16.94 -11.03
CA PRO A 185 12.99 18.26 -10.93
C PRO A 185 13.06 18.74 -9.48
N ALA A 186 14.25 19.15 -9.03
CA ALA A 186 14.46 19.60 -7.66
C ALA A 186 13.54 20.77 -7.26
N SER A 187 13.18 21.63 -8.24
CA SER A 187 12.21 22.71 -8.05
C SER A 187 10.80 22.21 -7.68
N GLN A 188 10.37 21.08 -8.24
CA GLN A 188 9.05 20.50 -7.93
C GLN A 188 9.01 19.88 -6.53
N ILE A 189 10.06 19.13 -6.15
CA ILE A 189 10.16 18.56 -4.80
C ILE A 189 10.22 19.67 -3.75
N LYS A 190 11.03 20.71 -3.98
CA LYS A 190 11.11 21.88 -3.09
C LYS A 190 9.79 22.63 -2.99
N LEU A 191 9.08 22.81 -4.12
CA LEU A 191 7.77 23.45 -4.13
C LEU A 191 6.74 22.64 -3.33
N MET A 192 6.70 21.32 -3.54
CA MET A 192 5.83 20.39 -2.79
C MET A 192 6.07 20.53 -1.28
N LYS A 193 7.33 20.44 -0.83
CA LYS A 193 7.69 20.58 0.59
C LYS A 193 7.35 21.95 1.16
N ARG A 194 7.59 23.03 0.41
CA ARG A 194 7.25 24.39 0.85
C ARG A 194 5.73 24.61 0.96
N SER A 195 4.97 24.11 -0.01
CA SER A 195 3.50 24.12 0.02
C SER A 195 2.97 23.34 1.23
N ALA A 196 3.47 22.12 1.44
CA ALA A 196 3.11 21.29 2.58
C ALA A 196 3.46 21.95 3.91
N ASN A 197 4.67 22.52 4.04
CA ASN A 197 5.12 23.24 5.23
C ASN A 197 4.20 24.41 5.58
N THR A 198 3.78 25.19 4.59
CA THR A 198 2.92 26.35 4.83
C THR A 198 1.52 25.93 5.27
N LEU A 199 1.01 24.81 4.75
CA LEU A 199 -0.36 24.36 4.96
C LEU A 199 -0.52 23.39 6.14
N ARG A 200 0.56 22.74 6.59
CA ARG A 200 0.59 21.89 7.79
C ARG A 200 0.79 22.66 9.10
N HIS A 201 1.42 23.83 9.04
CA HIS A 201 1.63 24.69 10.20
C HIS A 201 0.51 25.73 10.28
N SER A 202 0.17 26.17 11.49
CA SER A 202 -0.71 27.34 11.67
C SER A 202 -0.15 28.54 10.90
N LYS A 203 -1.05 29.39 10.38
CA LYS A 203 -0.85 30.42 9.33
C LYS A 203 0.28 31.46 9.52
N GLN A 204 1.18 31.31 10.49
CA GLN A 204 2.11 32.35 10.93
C GLN A 204 3.59 31.99 10.83
N LYS A 205 3.97 30.73 10.51
CA LYS A 205 5.39 30.34 10.54
C LYS A 205 6.13 30.43 9.21
N PHE A 206 5.45 30.29 8.07
CA PHE A 206 6.08 30.25 6.75
C PHE A 206 5.27 31.03 5.72
N GLU A 207 5.96 31.78 4.86
CA GLU A 207 5.32 32.46 3.74
C GLU A 207 5.00 31.47 2.61
N PRO A 208 3.73 31.39 2.16
CA PRO A 208 3.37 30.54 1.05
C PRO A 208 4.18 30.91 -0.20
N PRO A 209 4.52 29.94 -1.05
CA PRO A 209 5.00 30.25 -2.39
C PRO A 209 3.92 31.02 -3.16
N GLU A 210 4.32 31.87 -4.11
CA GLU A 210 3.41 32.67 -4.93
C GLU A 210 2.36 31.81 -5.66
N LYS A 211 2.78 30.61 -6.09
CA LYS A 211 1.92 29.59 -6.70
C LYS A 211 2.10 28.28 -5.94
N PRO A 212 1.34 28.04 -4.85
CA PRO A 212 1.40 26.77 -4.15
C PRO A 212 1.01 25.61 -5.06
N MET A 213 1.73 24.49 -4.92
CA MET A 213 1.32 23.23 -5.53
C MET A 213 -0.05 22.82 -4.97
N THR A 214 -0.91 22.26 -5.83
CA THR A 214 -2.18 21.69 -5.35
C THR A 214 -1.93 20.38 -4.61
N LEU A 215 -2.84 19.98 -3.73
CA LEU A 215 -2.71 18.70 -3.03
C LEU A 215 -2.72 17.52 -4.01
N GLY A 216 -3.49 17.61 -5.10
CA GLY A 216 -3.53 16.60 -6.16
C GLY A 216 -2.21 16.47 -6.93
N ASP A 217 -1.59 17.59 -7.29
CA ASP A 217 -0.28 17.58 -7.96
C ASP A 217 0.82 17.04 -7.03
N ALA A 218 0.79 17.45 -5.76
CA ALA A 218 1.72 16.96 -4.75
C ALA A 218 1.59 15.44 -4.52
N THR A 219 0.35 14.95 -4.47
CA THR A 219 0.07 13.52 -4.34
C THR A 219 0.55 12.75 -5.57
N SER A 220 0.32 13.29 -6.76
CA SER A 220 0.77 12.68 -8.02
C SER A 220 2.31 12.62 -8.11
N LEU A 221 2.98 13.70 -7.70
CA LEU A 221 4.43 13.76 -7.62
C LEU A 221 4.96 12.73 -6.60
N LEU A 222 4.36 12.66 -5.42
CA LEU A 222 4.74 11.70 -4.38
C LEU A 222 4.52 10.25 -4.83
N HIS A 223 3.42 9.95 -5.52
CA HIS A 223 3.19 8.62 -6.11
C HIS A 223 4.32 8.24 -7.08
N ALA A 224 4.72 9.17 -7.96
CA ALA A 224 5.81 8.93 -8.89
C ALA A 224 7.14 8.66 -8.16
N LEU A 225 7.46 9.45 -7.13
CA LEU A 225 8.67 9.27 -6.33
C LEU A 225 8.67 7.97 -5.52
N LEU A 226 7.54 7.60 -4.92
CA LEU A 226 7.41 6.37 -4.15
C LEU A 226 7.55 5.13 -5.04
N ARG A 227 6.93 5.14 -6.22
CA ARG A 227 7.11 4.07 -7.22
C ARG A 227 8.59 3.92 -7.62
N ARG A 228 9.29 5.03 -7.90
CA ARG A 228 10.74 5.01 -8.19
C ARG A 228 11.56 4.43 -7.03
N GLY A 229 11.22 4.81 -5.80
CA GLY A 229 11.86 4.27 -4.60
C GLY A 229 11.69 2.77 -4.48
N LEU A 230 10.46 2.28 -4.62
CA LEU A 230 10.14 0.85 -4.55
C LEU A 230 10.81 0.07 -5.69
N GLU A 231 10.80 0.59 -6.92
CA GLU A 231 11.54 0.01 -8.06
C GLU A 231 13.05 -0.10 -7.76
N ALA A 232 13.67 0.96 -7.23
CA ALA A 232 15.08 0.96 -6.88
C ALA A 232 15.41 -0.06 -5.78
N ALA A 233 14.50 -0.22 -4.79
CA ALA A 233 14.64 -1.21 -3.73
C ALA A 233 14.51 -2.66 -4.26
N SER A 234 13.57 -2.92 -5.17
CA SER A 234 13.44 -4.23 -5.83
C SER A 234 14.72 -4.63 -6.56
N VAL A 235 15.29 -3.73 -7.36
CA VAL A 235 16.54 -3.99 -8.10
C VAL A 235 17.72 -4.28 -7.18
N ALA A 236 17.81 -3.58 -6.04
CA ALA A 236 18.87 -3.80 -5.07
C ALA A 236 18.79 -5.19 -4.42
N ARG A 237 17.57 -5.70 -4.15
CA ARG A 237 17.37 -7.05 -3.60
C ARG A 237 17.76 -8.14 -4.60
N GLU A 238 17.46 -7.98 -5.87
CA GLU A 238 17.86 -8.93 -6.93
C GLU A 238 19.38 -8.94 -7.17
N SER A 239 20.10 -7.89 -6.79
CA SER A 239 21.54 -7.73 -6.99
C SER A 239 22.39 -8.24 -5.81
N THR A 240 21.76 -8.71 -4.73
CA THR A 240 22.46 -9.24 -3.55
C THR A 240 22.51 -10.78 -3.65
N PRO A 241 23.70 -11.39 -3.85
CA PRO A 241 23.85 -12.84 -4.04
C PRO A 241 23.56 -13.66 -2.78
#